data_AF-A0A9W9QYQ3-F1
#
_entry.id   AF-A0A9W9QYQ3-F1
#
_cell.length_a   1.000
_cell.length_b   1.000
_cell.length_c   1.000
_cell.angle_alpha   90.00
_cell.angle_beta   90.00
_cell.angle_gamma   90.00
#
_symmetry.space_group_name_H-M   'P 1'
#
loop_
_entity.id
_entity.type
_entity.pdbx_description
1 polymer ?
#
loop_
_entity_poly.entity_id
_entity_poly.type
_entity_poly.pdbx_seq_one_letter_code
_entity_poly.pdbx_strand_id
1 'polypeptide(L)'
;MPPEHDIPPMSIPTGHTTTTEYMLHMNKVKTLFGEFPPDLFIRAESNRHMPPQLSFVPGTINTEQLPILDEGNTYPLVEAYFKYVHIEMPILDKDQFLALYDRHIRSGLKVDCDSALCLAVLALGSAALEQTDPTKSVSAYWVPGGDYISPALQILMNEYLLSFCPTITLPQSLILISKYFGFLLRPLQSWKLIHMASTSIQYLNSRSQASPDNHDLKSSIILLSWAAFDTECDLIAEHHLPRSGIEHVIDLTPFPSFANHEAQETNVFLAELSVRRLLNRVHHTMYGSDWTRRSLGLQPASSDSPSYDFQSLSNILSVSQELDRQLDNWFELLPRTIKPDMNDESRFTGLRVNMLHRFHSAKDIITRPFLLCALDLSPETEVPPMILQQCEASIANCRAYLEASTRRLMNPSFCAEIIIHTMFSSIILLTLSSVSPALTHLVPDIDTLQKNTIGTIERFSVVGSSIEEIYEIVLLLHSKTRILRRTMKLS
;
A
#
# COMPACT_ATOMS: atom_id res chain seq x y z
N MET A 1 21.02 -21.92 -17.22
CA MET A 1 20.48 -20.77 -16.46
C MET A 1 20.66 -19.55 -17.35
N PRO A 2 19.64 -18.69 -17.51
CA PRO A 2 19.88 -17.40 -18.14
C PRO A 2 20.95 -16.66 -17.32
N PRO A 3 21.81 -15.84 -17.94
CA PRO A 3 22.80 -15.06 -17.21
C PRO A 3 22.11 -14.19 -16.15
N GLU A 4 22.74 -14.06 -14.97
CA GLU A 4 22.27 -13.33 -13.77
C GLU A 4 22.00 -11.82 -13.99
N HIS A 5 22.02 -11.33 -15.24
CA HIS A 5 21.90 -9.92 -15.61
C HIS A 5 20.66 -9.56 -16.45
N ASP A 6 19.75 -10.49 -16.76
CA ASP A 6 18.59 -10.22 -17.62
C ASP A 6 17.25 -10.00 -16.87
N ILE A 7 17.24 -10.07 -15.53
CA ILE A 7 16.03 -9.75 -14.76
C ILE A 7 16.08 -8.26 -14.41
N PRO A 8 15.14 -7.42 -14.92
CA PRO A 8 15.08 -6.02 -14.55
C PRO A 8 14.94 -5.90 -13.03
N PRO A 9 15.63 -4.94 -12.40
CA PRO A 9 15.73 -4.86 -10.94
C PRO A 9 14.33 -4.69 -10.33
N MET A 10 14.08 -5.35 -9.20
CA MET A 10 12.78 -5.30 -8.50
C MET A 10 12.49 -3.96 -7.83
N SER A 11 13.32 -2.94 -8.08
CA SER A 11 13.27 -1.64 -7.43
C SER A 11 12.27 -0.69 -8.07
N ILE A 12 11.52 0.01 -7.22
CA ILE A 12 10.72 1.16 -7.63
C ILE A 12 11.69 2.32 -7.93
N PRO A 13 11.68 2.89 -9.15
CA PRO A 13 12.61 3.95 -9.53
C PRO A 13 12.44 5.20 -8.68
N THR A 14 13.53 5.80 -8.21
CA THR A 14 13.48 7.10 -7.55
C THR A 14 12.89 8.16 -8.49
N GLY A 15 11.89 8.91 -8.03
CA GLY A 15 11.25 9.96 -8.82
C GLY A 15 10.23 9.48 -9.85
N HIS A 16 9.75 8.23 -9.75
CA HIS A 16 8.65 7.73 -10.58
C HIS A 16 7.40 8.61 -10.47
N THR A 17 6.59 8.69 -11.52
CA THR A 17 5.48 9.65 -11.63
C THR A 17 4.09 9.08 -11.32
N THR A 18 4.01 8.04 -10.48
CA THR A 18 2.72 7.39 -10.14
C THR A 18 2.06 7.94 -8.88
N THR A 19 2.77 8.76 -8.09
CA THR A 19 2.28 9.26 -6.81
C THR A 19 1.14 10.25 -6.98
N THR A 20 0.28 10.35 -5.98
CA THR A 20 -0.78 11.37 -5.99
C THR A 20 -0.22 12.79 -5.93
N GLU A 21 0.89 12.99 -5.23
CA GLU A 21 1.63 14.26 -5.20
C GLU A 21 2.01 14.68 -6.63
N TYR A 22 2.59 13.79 -7.42
CA TYR A 22 2.94 14.07 -8.81
C TYR A 22 1.71 14.52 -9.63
N MET A 23 0.59 13.84 -9.45
CA MET A 23 -0.66 14.16 -10.15
C MET A 23 -1.20 15.53 -9.78
N LEU A 24 -1.14 15.93 -8.51
CA LEU A 24 -1.54 17.26 -8.07
C LEU A 24 -0.75 18.38 -8.76
N HIS A 25 0.51 18.10 -9.12
CA HIS A 25 1.39 19.07 -9.78
C HIS A 25 1.26 19.11 -11.31
N MET A 26 0.42 18.26 -11.91
CA MET A 26 0.19 18.29 -13.36
C MET A 26 -0.50 19.58 -13.81
N ASN A 27 -0.10 20.12 -14.97
CA ASN A 27 -0.66 21.37 -15.51
C ASN A 27 -2.19 21.35 -15.64
N LYS A 28 -2.77 20.22 -16.06
CA LYS A 28 -4.23 20.06 -16.19
C LYS A 28 -4.93 20.12 -14.83
N VAL A 29 -4.34 19.50 -13.80
CA VAL A 29 -4.86 19.56 -12.43
C VAL A 29 -4.71 20.97 -11.87
N LYS A 30 -3.56 21.64 -12.07
CA LYS A 30 -3.36 23.05 -11.67
C LYS A 30 -4.35 24.00 -12.33
N THR A 31 -4.58 23.85 -13.63
CA THR A 31 -5.56 24.64 -14.38
C THR A 31 -6.97 24.39 -13.83
N LEU A 32 -7.27 23.13 -13.50
CA LEU A 32 -8.59 22.72 -13.08
C LEU A 32 -8.85 22.97 -11.60
N PHE A 33 -7.89 23.02 -10.69
CA PHE A 33 -8.13 23.08 -9.24
C PHE A 33 -7.27 24.10 -8.49
N GLY A 34 -6.32 24.74 -9.16
CA GLY A 34 -5.34 25.62 -8.53
C GLY A 34 -4.07 24.88 -8.17
N GLU A 35 -3.10 25.62 -7.64
CA GLU A 35 -1.82 25.05 -7.21
C GLU A 35 -1.88 24.59 -5.76
N PHE A 36 -1.28 23.43 -5.50
CA PHE A 36 -1.08 22.92 -4.15
C PHE A 36 0.39 23.08 -3.75
N PRO A 37 0.69 23.26 -2.45
CA PRO A 37 2.08 23.28 -1.98
C PRO A 37 2.81 21.99 -2.34
N PRO A 38 4.12 22.04 -2.66
CA PRO A 38 4.93 20.83 -2.76
C PRO A 38 5.03 20.16 -1.40
N ASP A 39 5.13 18.83 -1.42
CA ASP A 39 5.22 17.94 -0.27
C ASP A 39 3.97 18.03 0.63
N LEU A 40 2.79 18.28 0.06
CA LEU A 40 1.55 18.50 0.81
C LEU A 40 1.30 17.36 1.81
N PHE A 41 1.30 16.12 1.32
CA PHE A 41 0.98 14.96 2.13
C PHE A 41 2.06 14.62 3.17
N ILE A 42 3.33 14.68 2.78
CA ILE A 42 4.46 14.43 3.70
C ILE A 42 4.48 15.50 4.79
N ARG A 43 4.21 16.76 4.45
CA ARG A 43 4.17 17.87 5.41
C ARG A 43 3.02 17.70 6.39
N ALA A 44 1.84 17.30 5.92
CA ALA A 44 0.71 16.98 6.80
C ALA A 44 1.12 15.90 7.81
N GLU A 45 1.62 14.75 7.34
CA GLU A 45 2.02 13.65 8.22
C GLU A 45 3.21 14.00 9.14
N SER A 46 4.15 14.83 8.68
CA SER A 46 5.30 15.27 9.49
C SER A 46 4.89 16.20 10.63
N ASN A 47 3.86 17.03 10.41
CA ASN A 47 3.33 17.96 11.41
C ASN A 47 2.22 17.34 12.27
N ARG A 48 1.77 16.13 11.93
CA ARG A 48 0.68 15.46 12.62
C ARG A 48 1.05 15.20 14.08
N HIS A 49 0.16 15.60 14.99
CA HIS A 49 0.39 15.44 16.42
C HIS A 49 0.52 13.95 16.80
N MET A 50 1.48 13.65 17.67
CA MET A 50 1.66 12.30 18.21
C MET A 50 0.76 12.13 19.45
N PRO A 51 -0.10 11.11 19.51
CA PRO A 51 -0.92 10.86 20.69
C PRO A 51 -0.05 10.62 21.92
N PRO A 52 -0.48 11.06 23.12
CA PRO A 52 0.31 10.92 24.34
C PRO A 52 0.77 9.48 24.64
N GLN A 53 -0.07 8.49 24.34
CA GLN A 53 0.23 7.07 24.55
C GLN A 53 1.44 6.60 23.71
N LEU A 54 1.67 7.24 22.56
CA LEU A 54 2.77 6.95 21.64
C LEU A 54 3.95 7.91 21.81
N SER A 55 3.86 8.84 22.78
CA SER A 55 4.93 9.75 23.15
C SER A 55 5.68 9.18 24.35
N PHE A 56 6.92 8.75 24.15
CA PHE A 56 7.74 8.16 25.20
C PHE A 56 9.21 8.57 25.07
N VAL A 57 9.95 8.43 26.16
CA VAL A 57 11.40 8.62 26.21
C VAL A 57 12.08 7.25 26.18
N PRO A 58 12.84 6.91 25.11
CA PRO A 58 13.57 5.65 25.04
C PRO A 58 14.50 5.45 26.25
N GLY A 59 14.73 4.19 26.62
CA GLY A 59 15.65 3.81 27.69
C GLY A 59 15.08 3.80 29.11
N THR A 60 13.79 4.10 29.28
CA THR A 60 13.18 4.29 30.62
C THR A 60 12.28 3.15 31.09
N ILE A 61 11.92 2.21 30.19
CA ILE A 61 10.96 1.16 30.50
C ILE A 61 11.51 0.11 31.46
N ASN A 62 10.70 -0.24 32.46
CA ASN A 62 10.96 -1.30 33.42
C ASN A 62 9.78 -2.28 33.53
N THR A 63 9.97 -3.39 34.24
CA THR A 63 8.95 -4.45 34.36
C THR A 63 7.68 -3.98 35.07
N GLU A 64 7.75 -3.00 35.97
CA GLU A 64 6.59 -2.49 36.73
C GLU A 64 5.61 -1.70 35.84
N GLN A 65 6.09 -1.20 34.70
CA GLN A 65 5.29 -0.46 33.73
C GLN A 65 4.61 -1.38 32.69
N LEU A 66 4.89 -2.68 32.71
CA LEU A 66 4.29 -3.64 31.78
C LEU A 66 2.87 -4.02 32.23
N PRO A 67 1.91 -4.16 31.30
CA PRO A 67 0.54 -4.50 31.65
C PRO A 67 0.48 -5.93 32.20
N ILE A 68 -0.41 -6.15 33.17
CA ILE A 68 -0.73 -7.50 33.64
C ILE A 68 -1.68 -8.12 32.63
N LEU A 69 -1.30 -9.26 32.08
CA LEU A 69 -2.14 -9.98 31.11
C LEU A 69 -3.21 -10.78 31.84
N ASP A 70 -4.46 -10.56 31.45
CA ASP A 70 -5.61 -11.38 31.84
C ASP A 70 -6.12 -12.15 30.61
N GLU A 71 -6.17 -13.48 30.70
CA GLU A 71 -6.49 -14.36 29.56
C GLU A 71 -7.88 -14.05 28.98
N GLY A 72 -8.88 -13.83 29.85
CA GLY A 72 -10.26 -13.55 29.44
C GLY A 72 -10.38 -12.28 28.58
N ASN A 73 -9.56 -11.27 28.87
CA ASN A 73 -9.53 -10.02 28.11
C ASN A 73 -8.58 -10.04 26.91
N THR A 74 -7.46 -10.76 26.99
CA THR A 74 -6.38 -10.67 26.00
C THR A 74 -6.46 -11.75 24.92
N TYR A 75 -6.99 -12.94 25.21
CA TYR A 75 -7.13 -14.01 24.22
C TYR A 75 -8.01 -13.62 23.00
N PRO A 76 -9.15 -12.92 23.17
CA PRO A 76 -9.93 -12.45 22.03
C PRO A 76 -9.14 -11.51 21.09
N LEU A 77 -8.17 -10.77 21.61
CA LEU A 77 -7.29 -9.92 20.79
C LEU A 77 -6.30 -10.77 19.98
N VAL A 78 -5.78 -11.85 20.58
CA VAL A 78 -4.94 -12.83 19.86
C VAL A 78 -5.74 -13.47 18.72
N GLU A 79 -6.98 -13.91 18.97
CA GLU A 79 -7.85 -14.45 17.93
C GLU A 79 -8.12 -13.45 16.81
N ALA A 80 -8.36 -12.18 17.17
CA ALA A 80 -8.57 -11.10 16.20
C ALA A 80 -7.33 -10.86 15.34
N TYR A 81 -6.12 -10.87 15.92
CA TYR A 81 -4.88 -10.75 15.14
C TYR A 81 -4.76 -11.87 14.10
N PHE A 82 -4.94 -13.13 14.51
CA PHE A 82 -4.83 -14.25 13.57
C PHE A 82 -5.91 -14.22 12.49
N LYS A 83 -7.10 -13.73 12.83
CA LYS A 83 -8.23 -13.65 11.89
C LYS A 83 -8.11 -12.51 10.88
N TYR A 84 -7.66 -11.33 11.31
CA TYR A 84 -7.76 -10.10 10.50
C TYR A 84 -6.42 -9.56 10.01
N VAL A 85 -5.30 -9.93 10.64
CA VAL A 85 -3.97 -9.37 10.31
C VAL A 85 -3.05 -10.44 9.75
N HIS A 86 -2.90 -11.56 10.46
CA HIS A 86 -2.02 -12.67 10.07
C HIS A 86 -2.39 -13.26 8.69
N ILE A 87 -3.69 -13.32 8.38
CA ILE A 87 -4.21 -13.83 7.12
C ILE A 87 -3.64 -13.14 5.86
N GLU A 88 -3.23 -11.87 5.98
CA GLU A 88 -2.61 -11.11 4.87
C GLU A 88 -1.09 -11.14 4.90
N MET A 89 -0.48 -11.43 6.05
CA MET A 89 0.97 -11.45 6.23
C MET A 89 1.37 -12.45 7.34
N PRO A 90 1.43 -13.76 7.02
CA PRO A 90 1.60 -14.83 8.00
C PRO A 90 3.05 -15.00 8.42
N ILE A 91 3.58 -14.06 9.21
CA ILE A 91 4.97 -14.07 9.69
C ILE A 91 5.18 -14.76 11.03
N LEU A 92 4.09 -15.21 11.67
CA LEU A 92 4.11 -15.96 12.93
C LEU A 92 3.54 -17.37 12.73
N ASP A 93 4.13 -18.34 13.40
CA ASP A 93 3.49 -19.65 13.59
C ASP A 93 2.49 -19.56 14.76
N LYS A 94 1.25 -20.01 14.53
CA LYS A 94 0.17 -19.85 15.50
C LYS A 94 0.43 -20.64 16.78
N ASP A 95 0.87 -21.89 16.67
CA ASP A 95 1.06 -22.75 17.83
C ASP A 95 2.26 -22.29 18.67
N GLN A 96 3.35 -21.88 18.02
CA GLN A 96 4.50 -21.27 18.68
C GLN A 96 4.13 -19.97 19.39
N PHE A 97 3.32 -19.11 18.77
CA PHE A 97 2.86 -17.89 19.40
C PHE A 97 1.94 -18.16 20.60
N LEU A 98 1.02 -19.12 20.49
CA LEU A 98 0.15 -19.48 21.62
C LEU A 98 0.96 -20.01 22.80
N ALA A 99 1.99 -20.84 22.56
CA ALA A 99 2.90 -21.29 23.61
C ALA A 99 3.68 -20.12 24.27
N LEU A 100 4.07 -19.12 23.48
CA LEU A 100 4.69 -17.88 23.97
C LEU A 100 3.71 -17.07 24.85
N TYR A 101 2.49 -16.85 24.36
CA TYR A 101 1.43 -16.14 25.06
C TYR A 101 1.08 -16.80 26.41
N ASP A 102 0.86 -18.11 26.42
CA ASP A 102 0.58 -18.91 27.62
C ASP A 102 1.68 -18.79 28.68
N ARG A 103 2.93 -18.72 28.23
CA ARG A 103 4.08 -18.53 29.12
C ARG A 103 4.06 -17.15 29.77
N HIS A 104 3.67 -16.10 29.04
CA HIS A 104 3.50 -14.75 29.58
C HIS A 104 2.29 -14.63 30.52
N ILE A 105 1.18 -15.33 30.25
CA ILE A 105 0.05 -15.42 31.18
C ILE A 105 0.49 -16.03 32.52
N ARG A 106 1.29 -17.11 32.49
CA ARG A 106 1.75 -17.78 33.72
C ARG A 106 2.88 -17.06 34.45
N SER A 107 3.82 -16.47 33.71
CA SER A 107 5.10 -15.98 34.27
C SER A 107 5.22 -14.46 34.30
N GLY A 108 4.26 -13.74 33.71
CA GLY A 108 4.32 -12.30 33.48
C GLY A 108 5.18 -11.91 32.26
N LEU A 109 5.07 -10.63 31.90
CA LEU A 109 5.89 -9.99 30.88
C LEU A 109 7.25 -9.57 31.44
N LYS A 110 8.22 -9.43 30.54
CA LYS A 110 9.58 -8.96 30.83
C LYS A 110 9.96 -7.84 29.85
N VAL A 111 11.07 -7.15 30.13
CA VAL A 111 11.62 -6.14 29.22
C VAL A 111 12.48 -6.88 28.17
N ASP A 112 11.82 -7.61 27.27
CA ASP A 112 12.45 -8.39 26.19
C ASP A 112 11.59 -8.44 24.91
N CYS A 113 12.22 -8.83 23.80
CA CYS A 113 11.56 -8.87 22.49
C CYS A 113 10.36 -9.83 22.45
N ASP A 114 10.41 -10.93 23.20
CA ASP A 114 9.31 -11.91 23.28
C ASP A 114 8.05 -11.27 23.88
N SER A 115 8.21 -10.50 24.95
CA SER A 115 7.14 -9.71 25.56
C SER A 115 6.65 -8.62 24.61
N ALA A 116 7.55 -7.92 23.92
CA ALA A 116 7.18 -6.91 22.93
C ALA A 116 6.41 -7.49 21.74
N LEU A 117 6.77 -8.69 21.28
CA LEU A 117 6.04 -9.43 20.23
C LEU A 117 4.61 -9.74 20.67
N CYS A 118 4.45 -10.28 21.89
CA CYS A 118 3.15 -10.56 22.47
C CYS A 118 2.28 -9.29 22.54
N LEU A 119 2.84 -8.19 23.03
CA LEU A 119 2.16 -6.90 23.13
C LEU A 119 1.79 -6.32 21.75
N ALA A 120 2.65 -6.47 20.74
CA ALA A 120 2.35 -6.04 19.37
C ALA A 120 1.15 -6.81 18.78
N VAL A 121 1.07 -8.12 19.02
CA VAL A 121 -0.09 -8.94 18.60
C VAL A 121 -1.37 -8.49 19.29
N LEU A 122 -1.35 -8.22 20.60
CA LEU A 122 -2.52 -7.70 21.33
C LEU A 122 -2.97 -6.33 20.81
N ALA A 123 -2.02 -5.43 20.55
CA ALA A 123 -2.31 -4.11 19.99
C ALA A 123 -2.95 -4.19 18.60
N LEU A 124 -2.42 -5.04 17.72
CA LEU A 124 -2.98 -5.29 16.39
C LEU A 124 -4.37 -5.91 16.46
N GLY A 125 -4.58 -6.87 17.37
CA GLY A 125 -5.90 -7.45 17.64
C GLY A 125 -6.92 -6.40 18.05
N SER A 126 -6.53 -5.49 18.96
CA SER A 126 -7.38 -4.36 19.38
C SER A 126 -7.69 -3.43 18.21
N ALA A 127 -6.69 -3.05 17.41
CA ALA A 127 -6.87 -2.17 16.25
C ALA A 127 -7.80 -2.78 15.21
N ALA A 128 -7.65 -4.08 14.93
CA ALA A 128 -8.49 -4.79 13.98
C ALA A 128 -9.94 -4.88 14.46
N LEU A 129 -10.18 -5.21 15.73
CA LEU A 129 -11.55 -5.29 16.27
C LEU A 129 -12.28 -3.94 16.22
N GLU A 130 -11.60 -2.85 16.54
CA GLU A 130 -12.22 -1.52 16.52
C GLU A 130 -12.62 -1.07 15.12
N GLN A 131 -11.94 -1.54 14.07
CA GLN A 131 -12.29 -1.26 12.67
C GLN A 131 -13.32 -2.21 12.06
N THR A 132 -13.83 -3.20 12.81
CA THR A 132 -14.89 -4.09 12.32
C THR A 132 -16.24 -3.40 12.18
N ASP A 133 -16.45 -2.28 12.88
CA ASP A 133 -17.63 -1.43 12.74
C ASP A 133 -17.32 -0.29 11.75
N PRO A 134 -17.78 -0.38 10.49
CA PRO A 134 -17.45 0.59 9.47
C PRO A 134 -18.10 1.97 9.70
N THR A 135 -19.04 2.08 10.65
CA THR A 135 -19.76 3.32 10.97
C THR A 135 -19.01 4.23 11.93
N LYS A 136 -17.98 3.71 12.61
CA LYS A 136 -17.16 4.49 13.53
C LYS A 136 -16.11 5.29 12.75
N SER A 137 -16.09 6.60 12.98
CA SER A 137 -15.04 7.50 12.46
C SER A 137 -13.72 7.30 13.22
N VAL A 138 -12.61 7.37 12.52
CA VAL A 138 -11.27 7.35 13.12
C VAL A 138 -10.98 8.71 13.77
N SER A 139 -10.63 8.72 15.05
CA SER A 139 -10.29 9.94 15.79
C SER A 139 -8.78 10.23 15.73
N ALA A 140 -8.38 11.51 15.84
CA ALA A 140 -6.98 11.90 15.94
C ALA A 140 -6.26 11.36 17.19
N TYR A 141 -7.02 11.07 18.25
CA TYR A 141 -6.54 10.48 19.51
C TYR A 141 -6.74 8.96 19.57
N TRP A 142 -7.14 8.34 18.46
CA TRP A 142 -7.40 6.91 18.37
C TRP A 142 -6.08 6.13 18.45
N VAL A 143 -5.92 5.37 19.54
CA VAL A 143 -4.77 4.48 19.79
C VAL A 143 -5.28 3.17 20.42
N PRO A 144 -5.96 2.32 19.65
CA PRO A 144 -6.51 1.04 20.13
C PRO A 144 -5.41 0.15 20.70
N GLY A 145 -5.57 -0.40 21.90
CA GLY A 145 -4.51 -1.18 22.53
C GLY A 145 -3.26 -0.36 22.87
N GLY A 146 -3.43 0.94 23.15
CA GLY A 146 -2.36 1.87 23.58
C GLY A 146 -1.48 1.32 24.71
N ASP A 147 -2.11 0.65 25.68
CA ASP A 147 -1.44 0.03 26.82
C ASP A 147 -0.53 -1.14 26.44
N TYR A 148 -0.70 -1.71 25.23
CA TYR A 148 0.15 -2.76 24.71
C TYR A 148 1.22 -2.21 23.75
N ILE A 149 0.83 -1.33 22.82
CA ILE A 149 1.77 -0.84 21.79
C ILE A 149 2.86 0.07 22.38
N SER A 150 2.53 0.89 23.37
CA SER A 150 3.47 1.82 23.98
C SER A 150 4.66 1.10 24.65
N PRO A 151 4.44 0.13 25.55
CA PRO A 151 5.56 -0.64 26.11
C PRO A 151 6.29 -1.48 25.06
N ALA A 152 5.58 -2.07 24.09
CA ALA A 152 6.23 -2.83 23.00
C ALA A 152 7.24 -1.97 22.23
N LEU A 153 6.83 -0.76 21.81
CA LEU A 153 7.69 0.19 21.13
C LEU A 153 8.93 0.54 21.97
N GLN A 154 8.75 0.86 23.25
CA GLN A 154 9.87 1.21 24.13
C GLN A 154 10.89 0.07 24.27
N ILE A 155 10.42 -1.17 24.41
CA ILE A 155 11.30 -2.35 24.45
C ILE A 155 12.08 -2.49 23.15
N LEU A 156 11.41 -2.45 21.99
CA LEU A 156 12.07 -2.67 20.70
C LEU A 156 13.02 -1.54 20.32
N MET A 157 12.71 -0.29 20.67
CA MET A 157 13.63 0.83 20.45
C MET A 157 14.90 0.65 21.27
N ASN A 158 14.80 0.20 22.52
CA ASN A 158 15.95 -0.09 23.36
C ASN A 158 16.76 -1.26 22.81
N GLU A 159 16.11 -2.35 22.44
CA GLU A 159 16.79 -3.52 21.86
C GLU A 159 17.53 -3.12 20.58
N TYR A 160 16.86 -2.44 19.65
CA TYR A 160 17.46 -2.05 18.37
C TYR A 160 18.70 -1.15 18.55
N LEU A 161 18.66 -0.23 19.52
CA LEU A 161 19.74 0.73 19.75
C LEU A 161 20.92 0.15 20.55
N LEU A 162 20.65 -0.77 21.47
CA LEU A 162 21.63 -1.23 22.47
C LEU A 162 22.13 -2.65 22.22
N SER A 163 21.39 -3.48 21.48
CA SER A 163 21.73 -4.88 21.20
C SER A 163 22.36 -5.04 19.82
N PHE A 164 23.46 -5.77 19.76
CA PHE A 164 24.18 -6.10 18.52
C PHE A 164 24.03 -7.57 18.11
N CYS A 165 23.16 -8.31 18.80
CA CYS A 165 22.86 -9.71 18.55
C CYS A 165 21.35 -9.88 18.32
N PRO A 166 20.77 -9.25 17.28
CA PRO A 166 19.34 -9.32 17.06
C PRO A 166 18.91 -10.78 16.87
N THR A 167 17.83 -11.16 17.53
CA THR A 167 17.11 -12.40 17.23
C THR A 167 16.08 -12.13 16.14
N ILE A 168 15.47 -13.19 15.61
CA ILE A 168 14.37 -13.09 14.63
C ILE A 168 13.15 -12.33 15.20
N THR A 169 12.95 -12.37 16.53
CA THR A 169 11.85 -11.71 17.22
C THR A 169 11.87 -10.19 17.05
N LEU A 170 13.05 -9.56 16.99
CA LEU A 170 13.17 -8.10 16.85
C LEU A 170 12.57 -7.60 15.52
N PRO A 171 13.07 -8.02 14.32
CA PRO A 171 12.47 -7.59 13.07
C PRO A 171 11.03 -8.07 12.88
N GLN A 172 10.67 -9.26 13.40
CA GLN A 172 9.26 -9.70 13.44
C GLN A 172 8.36 -8.68 14.14
N SER A 173 8.73 -8.29 15.35
CA SER A 173 7.96 -7.35 16.15
C SER A 173 7.92 -5.97 15.51
N LEU A 174 9.04 -5.49 14.95
CA LEU A 174 9.10 -4.21 14.25
C LEU A 174 8.17 -4.17 13.02
N ILE A 175 8.12 -5.25 12.23
CA ILE A 175 7.18 -5.37 11.09
C ILE A 175 5.72 -5.33 11.58
N LEU A 176 5.39 -6.04 12.66
CA LEU A 176 4.03 -6.04 13.21
C LEU A 176 3.62 -4.65 13.74
N ILE A 177 4.52 -3.96 14.45
CA ILE A 177 4.27 -2.59 14.91
C ILE A 177 4.15 -1.63 13.73
N SER A 178 4.92 -1.81 12.65
CA SER A 178 4.71 -1.04 11.41
C SER A 178 3.29 -1.20 10.88
N LYS A 179 2.75 -2.41 10.82
CA LYS A 179 1.34 -2.65 10.44
C LYS A 179 0.35 -2.00 11.40
N TYR A 180 0.66 -1.95 12.69
CA TYR A 180 -0.15 -1.21 13.66
C TYR A 180 -0.22 0.28 13.32
N PHE A 181 0.91 0.91 12.95
CA PHE A 181 0.89 2.29 12.44
C PHE A 181 0.15 2.43 11.11
N GLY A 182 0.10 1.37 10.29
CA GLY A 182 -0.78 1.29 9.13
C GLY A 182 -2.26 1.41 9.48
N PHE A 183 -2.72 0.70 10.53
CA PHE A 183 -4.08 0.86 11.05
C PHE A 183 -4.36 2.30 11.50
N LEU A 184 -3.37 2.95 12.14
CA LEU A 184 -3.46 4.35 12.57
C LEU A 184 -3.35 5.38 11.42
N LEU A 185 -3.16 4.92 10.18
CA LEU A 185 -2.96 5.76 9.01
C LEU A 185 -1.73 6.66 9.15
N ARG A 186 -0.63 6.14 9.72
CA ARG A 186 0.59 6.88 10.05
C ARG A 186 1.79 6.34 9.24
N PRO A 187 1.90 6.71 7.95
CA PRO A 187 2.84 6.08 7.02
C PRO A 187 4.31 6.34 7.40
N LEU A 188 4.65 7.52 7.92
CA LEU A 188 6.04 7.87 8.25
C LEU A 188 6.60 7.05 9.42
N GLN A 189 5.78 6.76 10.43
CA GLN A 189 6.16 5.91 11.55
C GLN A 189 6.27 4.45 11.09
N SER A 190 5.32 3.98 10.28
CA SER A 190 5.37 2.66 9.66
C SER A 190 6.67 2.47 8.87
N TRP A 191 7.03 3.44 8.03
CA TRP A 191 8.25 3.43 7.23
C TRP A 191 9.53 3.34 8.08
N LYS A 192 9.65 4.15 9.15
CA LYS A 192 10.82 4.10 10.05
C LYS A 192 10.99 2.73 10.69
N LEU A 193 9.90 2.09 11.12
CA LEU A 193 9.95 0.76 11.74
C LEU A 193 10.32 -0.33 10.73
N ILE A 194 9.86 -0.22 9.49
CA ILE A 194 10.30 -1.12 8.41
C ILE A 194 11.77 -0.93 8.11
N HIS A 195 12.31 0.30 8.12
CA HIS A 195 13.75 0.54 7.97
C HIS A 195 14.57 -0.13 9.06
N MET A 196 14.11 -0.04 10.31
CA MET A 196 14.74 -0.73 11.44
C MET A 196 14.69 -2.25 11.26
N ALA A 197 13.53 -2.80 10.90
CA ALA A 197 13.36 -4.22 10.64
C ALA A 197 14.27 -4.70 9.51
N SER A 198 14.29 -4.00 8.38
CA SER A 198 15.14 -4.28 7.22
C SER A 198 16.62 -4.26 7.58
N THR A 199 17.06 -3.32 8.42
CA THR A 199 18.45 -3.26 8.89
C THR A 199 18.80 -4.48 9.74
N SER A 200 17.92 -4.85 10.68
CA SER A 200 18.09 -6.06 11.49
C SER A 200 18.07 -7.35 10.65
N ILE A 201 17.20 -7.44 9.64
CA ILE A 201 17.12 -8.59 8.72
C ILE A 201 18.39 -8.72 7.89
N GLN A 202 18.88 -7.63 7.31
CA GLN A 202 20.13 -7.63 6.54
C GLN A 202 21.33 -8.06 7.40
N TYR A 203 21.39 -7.58 8.64
CA TYR A 203 22.40 -8.02 9.60
C TYR A 203 22.28 -9.53 9.89
N LEU A 204 21.08 -10.03 10.20
CA LEU A 204 20.81 -11.46 10.42
C LEU A 204 21.19 -12.31 9.20
N ASN A 205 20.84 -11.86 8.00
CA ASN A 205 21.18 -12.54 6.75
C ASN A 205 22.69 -12.68 6.60
N SER A 206 23.45 -11.60 6.84
CA SER A 206 24.92 -11.63 6.77
C SER A 206 25.54 -12.62 7.78
N ARG A 207 24.97 -12.70 8.99
CA ARG A 207 25.44 -13.58 10.07
C ARG A 207 25.06 -15.03 9.83
N SER A 208 23.92 -15.29 9.22
CA SER A 208 23.44 -16.64 8.91
C SER A 208 24.37 -17.40 7.95
N GLN A 209 25.16 -16.69 7.14
CA GLN A 209 26.16 -17.30 6.24
C GLN A 209 27.24 -18.07 7.00
N ALA A 210 27.49 -17.73 8.27
CA ALA A 210 28.43 -18.46 9.13
C ALA A 210 27.85 -19.77 9.71
N SER A 211 26.54 -19.99 9.58
CA SER A 211 25.84 -21.19 10.07
C SER A 211 24.93 -21.75 8.97
N PRO A 212 25.50 -22.38 7.93
CA PRO A 212 24.75 -22.77 6.74
C PRO A 212 23.69 -23.84 7.01
N ASP A 213 23.83 -24.61 8.09
CA ASP A 213 22.94 -25.74 8.41
C ASP A 213 21.68 -25.32 9.17
N ASN A 214 21.56 -24.06 9.59
CA ASN A 214 20.38 -23.56 10.30
C ASN A 214 19.27 -23.19 9.30
N HIS A 215 18.55 -24.21 8.83
CA HIS A 215 17.47 -24.07 7.86
C HIS A 215 16.29 -23.23 8.38
N ASP A 216 15.92 -23.38 9.66
CA ASP A 216 14.78 -22.66 10.25
C ASP A 216 15.04 -21.15 10.32
N LEU A 217 16.26 -20.76 10.71
CA LEU A 217 16.69 -19.37 10.70
C LEU A 217 16.65 -18.79 9.28
N LYS A 218 17.16 -19.52 8.29
CA LYS A 218 17.15 -19.08 6.88
C LYS A 218 15.73 -18.88 6.36
N SER A 219 14.84 -19.84 6.61
CA SER A 219 13.42 -19.74 6.24
C SER A 219 12.75 -18.52 6.87
N SER A 220 13.05 -18.24 8.15
CA SER A 220 12.55 -17.06 8.86
C SER A 220 13.09 -15.76 8.25
N ILE A 221 14.37 -15.69 7.92
CA ILE A 221 14.98 -14.53 7.26
C ILE A 221 14.33 -14.27 5.90
N ILE A 222 14.09 -15.31 5.10
CA ILE A 222 13.41 -15.20 3.80
C ILE A 222 12.00 -14.62 3.98
N LEU A 223 11.22 -15.19 4.89
CA LEU A 223 9.85 -14.76 5.16
C LEU A 223 9.78 -13.28 5.59
N LEU A 224 10.66 -12.87 6.51
CA LEU A 224 10.70 -11.49 6.99
C LEU A 224 11.25 -10.51 5.97
N SER A 225 12.20 -10.93 5.14
CA SER A 225 12.70 -10.11 4.04
C SER A 225 11.56 -9.75 3.10
N TRP A 226 10.75 -10.74 2.68
CA TRP A 226 9.60 -10.51 1.82
C TRP A 226 8.52 -9.65 2.48
N ALA A 227 8.21 -9.89 3.76
CA ALA A 227 7.23 -9.10 4.50
C ALA A 227 7.66 -7.63 4.67
N ALA A 228 8.93 -7.38 4.96
CA ALA A 228 9.49 -6.03 5.05
C ALA A 228 9.49 -5.35 3.68
N PHE A 229 9.94 -6.05 2.63
CA PHE A 229 9.98 -5.52 1.27
C PHE A 229 8.59 -5.17 0.73
N ASP A 230 7.60 -6.04 0.89
CA ASP A 230 6.24 -5.78 0.45
C ASP A 230 5.64 -4.54 1.14
N THR A 231 5.82 -4.45 2.46
CA THR A 231 5.34 -3.30 3.24
C THR A 231 6.09 -2.01 2.87
N GLU A 232 7.40 -2.08 2.65
CA GLU A 232 8.19 -0.93 2.22
C GLU A 232 7.74 -0.43 0.85
N CYS A 233 7.52 -1.35 -0.10
CA CYS A 233 7.13 -1.01 -1.46
C CYS A 233 5.83 -0.20 -1.51
N ASP A 234 4.83 -0.54 -0.69
CA ASP A 234 3.59 0.25 -0.60
C ASP A 234 3.88 1.69 -0.18
N LEU A 235 4.71 1.89 0.84
CA LEU A 235 5.02 3.21 1.40
C LEU A 235 5.87 4.08 0.45
N ILE A 236 6.91 3.49 -0.16
CA ILE A 236 7.80 4.25 -1.06
C ILE A 236 7.15 4.55 -2.41
N ALA A 237 6.22 3.71 -2.87
CA ALA A 237 5.48 3.90 -4.12
C ALA A 237 4.53 5.10 -4.07
N GLU A 238 4.13 5.56 -2.89
CA GLU A 238 3.25 6.72 -2.75
C GLU A 238 3.99 7.96 -2.24
N HIS A 239 4.86 7.80 -1.25
CA HIS A 239 5.47 8.93 -0.55
C HIS A 239 6.90 9.27 -0.98
N HIS A 240 7.47 8.58 -1.97
CA HIS A 240 8.87 8.76 -2.39
C HIS A 240 9.89 8.71 -1.24
N LEU A 241 9.57 7.93 -0.20
CA LEU A 241 10.44 7.78 0.96
C LEU A 241 11.73 7.02 0.57
N PRO A 242 12.85 7.29 1.26
CA PRO A 242 14.09 6.53 1.03
C PRO A 242 13.90 5.03 1.22
N ARG A 243 14.57 4.24 0.37
CA ARG A 243 14.62 2.77 0.45
C ARG A 243 15.62 2.30 1.50
N SER A 244 15.34 1.19 2.17
CA SER A 244 16.22 0.60 3.18
C SER A 244 17.34 -0.26 2.58
N GLY A 245 17.28 -0.55 1.28
CA GLY A 245 18.20 -1.47 0.61
C GLY A 245 17.81 -2.95 0.70
N ILE A 246 16.63 -3.29 1.27
CA ILE A 246 16.19 -4.67 1.43
C ILE A 246 15.92 -5.36 0.07
N GLU A 247 15.69 -4.58 -0.99
CA GLU A 247 15.52 -5.09 -2.35
C GLU A 247 16.71 -5.93 -2.83
N HIS A 248 17.93 -5.61 -2.39
CA HIS A 248 19.14 -6.37 -2.75
C HIS A 248 19.13 -7.78 -2.15
N VAL A 249 18.49 -7.95 -0.99
CA VAL A 249 18.26 -9.29 -0.41
C VAL A 249 17.21 -10.03 -1.23
N ILE A 250 16.13 -9.34 -1.60
CA ILE A 250 14.99 -9.93 -2.32
C ILE A 250 15.35 -10.39 -3.73
N ASP A 251 16.16 -9.63 -4.47
CA ASP A 251 16.54 -9.96 -5.85
C ASP A 251 17.15 -11.37 -5.97
N LEU A 252 17.77 -11.88 -4.91
CA LEU A 252 18.42 -13.19 -4.85
C LEU A 252 17.64 -14.23 -4.03
N THR A 253 16.50 -13.86 -3.47
CA THR A 253 15.77 -14.68 -2.51
C THR A 253 14.55 -15.34 -3.17
N PRO A 254 14.38 -16.68 -3.06
CA PRO A 254 13.15 -17.33 -3.54
C PRO A 254 11.94 -16.87 -2.72
N PHE A 255 10.73 -17.13 -3.22
CA PHE A 255 9.52 -16.94 -2.42
C PHE A 255 9.58 -17.77 -1.13
N PRO A 256 8.93 -17.29 -0.04
CA PRO A 256 8.90 -18.01 1.22
C PRO A 256 8.19 -19.36 1.07
N SER A 257 8.72 -20.37 1.74
CA SER A 257 8.09 -21.70 1.83
C SER A 257 7.26 -21.78 3.10
N PHE A 258 6.08 -22.39 3.00
CA PHE A 258 5.14 -22.59 4.10
C PHE A 258 4.88 -24.07 4.29
N ALA A 259 4.73 -24.52 5.54
CA ALA A 259 4.43 -25.92 5.83
C ALA A 259 3.04 -26.36 5.30
N ASN A 260 2.06 -25.45 5.36
CA ASN A 260 0.70 -25.70 4.88
C ASN A 260 0.42 -24.88 3.61
N HIS A 261 0.56 -25.50 2.45
CA HIS A 261 0.28 -24.89 1.15
C HIS A 261 -1.22 -24.73 0.84
N GLU A 262 -2.08 -25.46 1.56
CA GLU A 262 -3.54 -25.38 1.38
C GLU A 262 -4.16 -24.26 2.23
N ALA A 263 -3.40 -23.71 3.19
CA ALA A 263 -3.84 -22.62 4.06
C ALA A 263 -4.19 -21.36 3.24
N GLN A 264 -5.21 -20.62 3.68
CA GLN A 264 -5.65 -19.43 2.97
C GLN A 264 -4.61 -18.32 3.04
N GLU A 265 -4.00 -18.12 4.21
CA GLU A 265 -2.95 -17.15 4.49
C GLU A 265 -1.72 -17.34 3.60
N THR A 266 -1.31 -18.60 3.38
CA THR A 266 -0.21 -18.96 2.47
C THR A 266 -0.53 -18.51 1.05
N ASN A 267 -1.74 -18.85 0.58
CA ASN A 267 -2.17 -18.52 -0.77
C ASN A 267 -2.28 -17.01 -0.98
N VAL A 268 -2.88 -16.27 -0.02
CA VAL A 268 -3.00 -14.81 -0.07
C VAL A 268 -1.64 -14.16 -0.13
N PHE A 269 -0.73 -14.52 0.78
CA PHE A 269 0.55 -13.85 0.86
C PHE A 269 1.43 -14.14 -0.36
N LEU A 270 1.46 -15.37 -0.88
CA LEU A 270 2.18 -15.66 -2.12
C LEU A 270 1.59 -14.94 -3.34
N ALA A 271 0.26 -14.81 -3.41
CA ALA A 271 -0.40 -14.01 -4.44
C ALA A 271 -0.02 -12.52 -4.33
N GLU A 272 0.01 -11.98 -3.13
CA GLU A 272 0.44 -10.61 -2.82
C GLU A 272 1.90 -10.36 -3.25
N LEU A 273 2.83 -11.23 -2.84
CA LEU A 273 4.24 -11.09 -3.20
C LEU A 273 4.45 -11.21 -4.72
N SER A 274 3.70 -12.09 -5.40
CA SER A 274 3.83 -12.25 -6.86
C SER A 274 3.28 -11.04 -7.63
N VAL A 275 2.13 -10.47 -7.24
CA VAL A 275 1.62 -9.24 -7.86
C VAL A 275 2.48 -8.04 -7.52
N ARG A 276 3.03 -7.94 -6.30
CA ARG A 276 4.01 -6.92 -5.93
C ARG A 276 5.17 -6.89 -6.90
N ARG A 277 5.69 -8.06 -7.26
CA ARG A 277 6.79 -8.13 -8.23
C ARG A 277 6.40 -7.55 -9.59
N LEU A 278 5.20 -7.87 -10.05
CA LEU A 278 4.68 -7.32 -11.29
C LEU A 278 4.48 -5.80 -11.19
N LEU A 279 3.90 -5.29 -10.10
CA LEU A 279 3.74 -3.86 -9.85
C LEU A 279 5.08 -3.11 -9.89
N ASN A 280 6.11 -3.62 -9.21
CA ASN A 280 7.44 -3.00 -9.23
C ASN A 280 8.05 -3.02 -10.65
N ARG A 281 7.83 -4.09 -11.42
CA ARG A 281 8.21 -4.14 -12.83
C ARG A 281 7.46 -3.08 -13.66
N VAL A 282 6.16 -2.88 -13.43
CA VAL A 282 5.39 -1.81 -14.08
C VAL A 282 5.98 -0.44 -13.72
N HIS A 283 6.25 -0.17 -12.43
CA HIS A 283 6.92 1.07 -12.01
C HIS A 283 8.25 1.27 -12.73
N HIS A 284 9.09 0.23 -12.79
CA HIS A 284 10.39 0.29 -13.44
C HIS A 284 10.28 0.56 -14.95
N THR A 285 9.47 -0.23 -15.65
CA THR A 285 9.37 -0.19 -17.11
C THR A 285 8.58 1.02 -17.61
N MET A 286 7.45 1.33 -16.98
CA MET A 286 6.53 2.38 -17.46
C MET A 286 6.83 3.76 -16.86
N TYR A 287 7.44 3.83 -15.67
CA TYR A 287 7.60 5.10 -14.92
C TYR A 287 9.02 5.42 -14.48
N GLY A 288 9.99 4.52 -14.69
CA GLY A 288 11.38 4.71 -14.29
C GLY A 288 12.24 5.46 -15.29
N SER A 289 11.75 5.66 -16.52
CA SER A 289 12.49 6.33 -17.58
C SER A 289 11.63 7.37 -18.28
N ASP A 290 12.27 8.46 -18.72
CA ASP A 290 11.62 9.47 -19.57
C ASP A 290 11.17 8.90 -20.93
N TRP A 291 11.51 7.64 -21.24
CA TRP A 291 11.11 6.98 -22.48
C TRP A 291 9.59 6.90 -22.63
N THR A 292 8.83 6.48 -21.61
CA THR A 292 7.37 6.43 -21.71
C THR A 292 6.78 7.80 -22.02
N ARG A 293 7.27 8.84 -21.33
CA ARG A 293 6.85 10.22 -21.55
C ARG A 293 7.17 10.68 -22.97
N ARG A 294 8.40 10.45 -23.44
CA ARG A 294 8.83 10.79 -24.81
C ARG A 294 8.02 10.04 -25.86
N SER A 295 7.74 8.75 -25.65
CA SER A 295 6.96 7.90 -26.58
C SER A 295 5.52 8.35 -26.71
N LEU A 296 4.96 8.91 -25.63
CA LEU A 296 3.59 9.42 -25.59
C LEU A 296 3.51 10.94 -25.85
N GLY A 297 4.61 11.60 -26.21
CA GLY A 297 4.63 13.03 -26.47
C GLY A 297 4.40 13.92 -25.24
N LEU A 298 4.54 13.38 -24.03
CA LEU A 298 4.37 14.07 -22.74
C LEU A 298 5.61 14.95 -22.40
N GLN A 299 5.99 15.85 -23.30
CA GLN A 299 7.14 16.76 -23.16
C GLN A 299 6.84 17.96 -22.25
N PRO A 300 7.85 18.57 -21.59
CA PRO A 300 7.73 19.91 -21.02
C PRO A 300 7.38 20.94 -22.10
N ALA A 301 6.70 22.02 -21.71
CA ALA A 301 6.08 23.04 -22.59
C ALA A 301 7.03 23.84 -23.52
N SER A 302 8.28 23.41 -23.73
CA SER A 302 9.30 24.11 -24.51
C SER A 302 9.59 23.51 -25.89
N SER A 303 8.82 22.52 -26.37
CA SER A 303 8.97 21.98 -27.73
C SER A 303 7.70 22.18 -28.55
N ASP A 304 7.80 22.99 -29.61
CA ASP A 304 6.69 23.51 -30.43
C ASP A 304 5.92 22.48 -31.29
N SER A 305 6.05 21.17 -31.05
CA SER A 305 5.16 20.15 -31.65
C SER A 305 5.30 18.80 -30.94
N PRO A 306 4.22 18.15 -30.47
CA PRO A 306 4.26 16.74 -30.12
C PRO A 306 4.39 15.91 -31.41
N SER A 307 5.60 15.59 -31.83
CA SER A 307 5.81 14.60 -32.88
C SER A 307 5.72 13.21 -32.25
N TYR A 308 4.59 12.53 -32.47
CA TYR A 308 4.50 11.10 -32.20
C TYR A 308 5.52 10.38 -33.08
N ASP A 309 6.53 9.77 -32.47
CA ASP A 309 7.23 8.69 -33.14
C ASP A 309 6.32 7.44 -33.08
N PHE A 310 5.67 7.12 -34.20
CA PHE A 310 4.76 5.99 -34.32
C PHE A 310 5.42 4.67 -33.88
N GLN A 311 6.73 4.52 -34.12
CA GLN A 311 7.47 3.33 -33.68
C GLN A 311 7.57 3.28 -32.15
N SER A 312 7.89 4.40 -31.51
CA SER A 312 7.93 4.51 -30.05
C SER A 312 6.56 4.28 -29.40
N LEU A 313 5.48 4.78 -30.01
CA LEU A 313 4.11 4.55 -29.55
C LEU A 313 3.69 3.07 -29.66
N SER A 314 4.05 2.41 -30.76
CA SER A 314 3.80 0.97 -30.93
C SER A 314 4.57 0.14 -29.90
N ASN A 315 5.82 0.52 -29.60
CA ASN A 315 6.64 -0.17 -28.61
C ASN A 315 6.07 -0.03 -27.18
N ILE A 316 5.65 1.17 -26.77
CA ILE A 316 5.08 1.35 -25.41
C ILE A 316 3.73 0.62 -25.28
N LEU A 317 2.94 0.56 -26.34
CA LEU A 317 1.70 -0.19 -26.35
C LEU A 317 1.94 -1.70 -26.21
N SER A 318 2.92 -2.25 -26.94
CA SER A 318 3.23 -3.69 -26.84
C SER A 318 3.76 -4.07 -25.46
N VAL A 319 4.58 -3.21 -24.84
CA VAL A 319 5.02 -3.37 -23.46
C VAL A 319 3.83 -3.35 -22.49
N SER A 320 2.93 -2.38 -22.64
CA SER A 320 1.71 -2.29 -21.81
C SER A 320 0.84 -3.55 -21.95
N GLN A 321 0.58 -4.00 -23.19
CA GLN A 321 -0.20 -5.20 -23.47
C GLN A 321 0.43 -6.47 -22.88
N GLU A 322 1.76 -6.57 -22.89
CA GLU A 322 2.45 -7.71 -22.30
C GLU A 322 2.40 -7.70 -20.77
N LEU A 323 2.52 -6.52 -20.13
CA LEU A 323 2.33 -6.36 -18.68
C LEU A 323 0.88 -6.69 -18.30
N ASP A 324 -0.08 -6.23 -19.10
CA ASP A 324 -1.51 -6.49 -18.92
C ASP A 324 -1.82 -7.99 -19.01
N ARG A 325 -1.25 -8.68 -20.01
CA ARG A 325 -1.35 -10.13 -20.18
C ARG A 325 -0.73 -10.88 -19.01
N GLN A 326 0.41 -10.44 -18.49
CA GLN A 326 1.02 -11.04 -17.29
C GLN A 326 0.12 -10.91 -16.07
N LEU A 327 -0.54 -9.76 -15.91
CA LEU A 327 -1.49 -9.52 -14.82
C LEU A 327 -2.73 -10.40 -14.95
N ASP A 328 -3.28 -10.55 -16.16
CA ASP A 328 -4.42 -11.44 -16.41
C ASP A 328 -4.05 -12.89 -16.11
N ASN A 329 -2.87 -13.34 -16.53
CA ASN A 329 -2.39 -14.67 -16.18
C ASN A 329 -2.24 -14.84 -14.66
N TRP A 330 -1.71 -13.84 -13.96
CA TRP A 330 -1.62 -13.88 -12.50
C TRP A 330 -3.00 -14.05 -11.87
N PHE A 331 -3.99 -13.25 -12.30
CA PHE A 331 -5.36 -13.33 -11.80
C PHE A 331 -6.00 -14.68 -12.09
N GLU A 332 -5.77 -15.22 -13.29
CA GLU A 332 -6.32 -16.50 -13.70
C GLU A 332 -5.76 -17.68 -12.90
N LEU A 333 -4.49 -17.60 -12.52
CA LEU A 333 -3.76 -18.61 -11.75
C LEU A 333 -4.01 -18.53 -10.24
N LEU A 334 -4.77 -17.55 -9.74
CA LEU A 334 -5.10 -17.47 -8.32
C LEU A 334 -5.83 -18.75 -7.86
N PRO A 335 -5.45 -19.32 -6.70
CA PRO A 335 -6.16 -20.43 -6.09
C PRO A 335 -7.65 -20.12 -5.88
N ARG A 336 -8.52 -21.11 -6.10
CA ARG A 336 -10.00 -20.96 -5.98
C ARG A 336 -10.44 -20.42 -4.61
N THR A 337 -9.66 -20.67 -3.56
CA THR A 337 -9.92 -20.20 -2.21
C THR A 337 -9.86 -18.67 -2.10
N ILE A 338 -9.03 -18.02 -2.92
CA ILE A 338 -8.78 -16.56 -2.88
C ILE A 338 -9.15 -15.83 -4.17
N LYS A 339 -9.39 -16.56 -5.28
CA LYS A 339 -9.78 -15.98 -6.57
C LYS A 339 -11.18 -15.33 -6.46
N PRO A 340 -11.36 -14.07 -6.88
CA PRO A 340 -12.66 -13.44 -7.00
C PRO A 340 -13.49 -14.11 -8.11
N ASP A 341 -14.78 -14.37 -7.84
CA ASP A 341 -15.73 -14.81 -8.87
C ASP A 341 -16.39 -13.62 -9.56
N MET A 342 -15.89 -13.25 -10.73
CA MET A 342 -16.40 -12.10 -11.50
C MET A 342 -17.87 -12.23 -11.92
N ASN A 343 -18.48 -13.42 -11.83
CA ASN A 343 -19.89 -13.64 -12.16
C ASN A 343 -20.83 -13.50 -10.95
N ASP A 344 -20.30 -13.49 -9.73
CA ASP A 344 -21.08 -13.37 -8.49
C ASP A 344 -20.42 -12.40 -7.51
N GLU A 345 -20.60 -11.11 -7.81
CA GLU A 345 -20.06 -10.01 -7.00
C GLU A 345 -20.55 -10.01 -5.54
N SER A 346 -21.65 -10.68 -5.24
CA SER A 346 -22.19 -10.78 -3.88
C SER A 346 -21.31 -11.62 -2.94
N ARG A 347 -20.39 -12.43 -3.50
CA ARG A 347 -19.46 -13.29 -2.75
C ARG A 347 -18.09 -12.68 -2.51
N PHE A 348 -17.88 -11.41 -2.86
CA PHE A 348 -16.62 -10.72 -2.61
C PHE A 348 -16.51 -10.35 -1.12
N THR A 349 -16.05 -11.30 -0.30
CA THR A 349 -15.81 -11.08 1.14
C THR A 349 -14.31 -11.15 1.45
N GLY A 350 -13.81 -10.16 2.19
CA GLY A 350 -12.46 -10.15 2.75
C GLY A 350 -11.35 -10.29 1.70
N LEU A 351 -10.66 -11.44 1.71
CA LEU A 351 -9.44 -11.73 0.95
C LEU A 351 -9.63 -11.65 -0.57
N ARG A 352 -10.80 -12.04 -1.08
CA ARG A 352 -11.11 -11.93 -2.52
C ARG A 352 -11.17 -10.46 -2.95
N VAL A 353 -11.74 -9.59 -2.13
CA VAL A 353 -11.75 -8.16 -2.40
C VAL A 353 -10.33 -7.61 -2.44
N ASN A 354 -9.43 -8.10 -1.57
CA ASN A 354 -8.02 -7.72 -1.60
C ASN A 354 -7.35 -8.11 -2.94
N MET A 355 -7.53 -9.34 -3.41
CA MET A 355 -6.97 -9.76 -4.71
C MET A 355 -7.54 -8.98 -5.90
N LEU A 356 -8.85 -8.70 -5.87
CA LEU A 356 -9.52 -7.87 -6.89
C LEU A 356 -9.00 -6.43 -6.86
N HIS A 357 -8.78 -5.90 -5.67
CA HIS A 357 -8.20 -4.57 -5.46
C HIS A 357 -6.79 -4.47 -6.03
N ARG A 358 -5.91 -5.44 -5.73
CA ARG A 358 -4.57 -5.50 -6.32
C ARG A 358 -4.60 -5.62 -7.84
N PHE A 359 -5.53 -6.42 -8.38
CA PHE A 359 -5.73 -6.55 -9.83
C PHE A 359 -6.05 -5.20 -10.48
N HIS A 360 -7.07 -4.49 -9.99
CA HIS A 360 -7.46 -3.20 -10.59
C HIS A 360 -6.43 -2.09 -10.33
N SER A 361 -5.72 -2.13 -9.19
CA SER A 361 -4.60 -1.21 -8.94
C SER A 361 -3.50 -1.37 -9.97
N ALA A 362 -3.16 -2.62 -10.33
CA ALA A 362 -2.16 -2.93 -11.34
C ALA A 362 -2.64 -2.53 -12.74
N LYS A 363 -3.91 -2.83 -13.09
CA LYS A 363 -4.51 -2.41 -14.37
C LYS A 363 -4.48 -0.88 -14.55
N ASP A 364 -4.78 -0.13 -13.49
CA ASP A 364 -4.72 1.33 -13.51
C ASP A 364 -3.31 1.81 -13.86
N ILE A 365 -2.27 1.42 -13.11
CA ILE A 365 -0.91 1.89 -13.40
C ILE A 365 -0.36 1.40 -14.76
N ILE A 366 -0.83 0.28 -15.30
CA ILE A 366 -0.43 -0.18 -16.64
C ILE A 366 -1.01 0.75 -17.73
N THR A 367 -2.27 1.15 -17.56
CA THR A 367 -3.03 1.87 -18.60
C THR A 367 -3.01 3.40 -18.43
N ARG A 368 -2.72 3.90 -17.23
CA ARG A 368 -2.71 5.33 -16.87
C ARG A 368 -1.85 6.20 -17.79
N PRO A 369 -0.65 5.81 -18.26
CA PRO A 369 0.14 6.67 -19.14
C PRO A 369 -0.60 7.06 -20.43
N PHE A 370 -1.41 6.16 -21.00
CA PHE A 370 -2.22 6.42 -22.18
C PHE A 370 -3.35 7.40 -21.90
N LEU A 371 -3.99 7.28 -20.73
CA LEU A 371 -5.01 8.23 -20.30
C LEU A 371 -4.42 9.63 -20.10
N LEU A 372 -3.26 9.73 -19.45
CA LEU A 372 -2.55 11.01 -19.28
C LEU A 372 -2.17 11.63 -20.63
N CYS A 373 -1.70 10.82 -21.58
CA CYS A 373 -1.44 11.25 -22.96
C CYS A 373 -2.69 11.88 -23.59
N ALA A 374 -3.82 11.19 -23.58
CA ALA A 374 -5.07 11.72 -24.15
C ALA A 374 -5.56 13.00 -23.44
N LEU A 375 -5.32 13.13 -22.14
CA LEU A 375 -5.69 14.32 -21.36
C LEU A 375 -4.80 15.53 -21.67
N ASP A 376 -3.54 15.31 -22.05
CA ASP A 376 -2.59 16.37 -22.37
C ASP A 376 -2.71 16.89 -23.80
N LEU A 377 -3.40 16.16 -24.70
CA LEU A 377 -3.65 16.63 -26.06
C LEU A 377 -4.48 17.92 -26.12
N SER A 378 -4.19 18.71 -27.16
CA SER A 378 -4.99 19.86 -27.52
C SER A 378 -6.41 19.43 -27.91
N PRO A 379 -7.46 20.18 -27.57
CA PRO A 379 -8.84 19.82 -27.89
C PRO A 379 -9.12 19.60 -29.38
N GLU A 380 -8.30 20.20 -30.26
CA GLU A 380 -8.40 20.10 -31.71
C GLU A 380 -7.69 18.86 -32.29
N THR A 381 -6.89 18.17 -31.48
CA THR A 381 -6.13 16.98 -31.91
C THR A 381 -6.93 15.72 -31.63
N GLU A 382 -7.22 14.94 -32.67
CA GLU A 382 -7.86 13.64 -32.51
C GLU A 382 -6.94 12.67 -31.76
N VAL A 383 -7.50 11.97 -30.77
CA VAL A 383 -6.80 10.92 -30.03
C VAL A 383 -6.69 9.70 -30.94
N PRO A 384 -5.48 9.15 -31.18
CA PRO A 384 -5.34 7.94 -31.98
C PRO A 384 -6.21 6.78 -31.44
N PRO A 385 -6.89 6.00 -32.31
CA PRO A 385 -7.84 4.97 -31.87
C PRO A 385 -7.25 3.95 -30.89
N MET A 386 -5.97 3.60 -31.06
CA MET A 386 -5.25 2.67 -30.19
C MET A 386 -5.04 3.24 -28.78
N ILE A 387 -4.82 4.55 -28.65
CA ILE A 387 -4.74 5.24 -27.34
C ILE A 387 -6.14 5.33 -26.72
N LEU A 388 -7.16 5.64 -27.54
CA LEU A 388 -8.54 5.76 -27.06
C LEU A 388 -9.02 4.45 -26.42
N GLN A 389 -8.74 3.30 -27.03
CA GLN A 389 -9.03 1.99 -26.46
C GLN A 389 -8.37 1.78 -25.08
N GLN A 390 -7.11 2.22 -24.92
CA GLN A 390 -6.43 2.16 -23.63
C GLN A 390 -7.03 3.14 -22.60
N CYS A 391 -7.52 4.29 -23.04
CA CYS A 391 -8.24 5.24 -22.18
C CYS A 391 -9.55 4.65 -21.67
N GLU A 392 -10.34 4.00 -22.54
CA GLU A 392 -11.57 3.31 -22.15
C GLU A 392 -11.30 2.23 -21.09
N ALA A 393 -10.26 1.42 -21.30
CA ALA A 393 -9.82 0.42 -20.33
C ALA A 393 -9.38 1.08 -19.00
N SER A 394 -8.56 2.12 -19.06
CA SER A 394 -8.09 2.84 -17.85
C SER A 394 -9.24 3.43 -17.03
N ILE A 395 -10.21 4.06 -17.70
CA ILE A 395 -11.41 4.63 -17.07
C ILE A 395 -12.27 3.53 -16.43
N ALA A 396 -12.46 2.40 -17.12
CA ALA A 396 -13.20 1.25 -16.57
C ALA A 396 -12.49 0.67 -15.33
N ASN A 397 -11.17 0.52 -15.38
CA ASN A 397 -10.35 0.05 -14.27
C ASN A 397 -10.39 1.01 -13.07
N CYS A 398 -10.35 2.33 -13.30
CA CYS A 398 -10.52 3.32 -12.23
C CYS A 398 -11.87 3.15 -11.51
N ARG A 399 -12.96 2.91 -12.24
CA ARG A 399 -14.27 2.65 -11.62
C ARG A 399 -14.29 1.37 -10.79
N ALA A 400 -13.80 0.28 -11.36
CA ALA A 400 -13.74 -1.01 -10.68
C ALA A 400 -12.85 -0.94 -9.44
N TYR A 401 -11.76 -0.18 -9.50
CA TYR A 401 -10.90 0.10 -8.35
C TYR A 401 -11.64 0.85 -7.24
N LEU A 402 -12.37 1.93 -7.55
CA LEU A 402 -13.14 2.68 -6.54
C LEU A 402 -14.18 1.80 -5.85
N GLU A 403 -14.87 0.94 -6.61
CA GLU A 403 -15.85 0.00 -6.09
C GLU A 403 -15.21 -1.06 -5.18
N ALA A 404 -14.15 -1.72 -5.65
CA ALA A 404 -13.42 -2.71 -4.86
C ALA A 404 -12.84 -2.08 -3.58
N SER A 405 -12.32 -0.86 -3.67
CA SER A 405 -11.76 -0.12 -2.53
C SER A 405 -12.82 0.23 -1.49
N THR A 406 -14.01 0.65 -1.94
CA THR A 406 -15.14 0.90 -1.03
C THR A 406 -15.46 -0.35 -0.22
N ARG A 407 -15.56 -1.52 -0.88
CA ARG A 407 -15.80 -2.81 -0.20
C ARG A 407 -14.63 -3.23 0.70
N ARG A 408 -13.37 -3.00 0.27
CA ARG A 408 -12.15 -3.38 1.01
C ARG A 408 -12.05 -2.62 2.32
N LEU A 409 -12.33 -1.32 2.28
CA LEU A 409 -12.23 -0.45 3.44
C LEU A 409 -13.34 -0.76 4.47
N MET A 410 -14.46 -1.42 4.11
CA MET A 410 -15.49 -1.83 5.08
C MET A 410 -14.99 -2.88 6.10
N ASN A 411 -13.79 -3.43 5.88
CA ASN A 411 -13.14 -4.38 6.76
C ASN A 411 -11.83 -3.79 7.30
N PRO A 412 -11.31 -4.30 8.44
CA PRO A 412 -10.03 -3.87 8.98
C PRO A 412 -8.92 -3.85 7.93
N SER A 413 -8.14 -2.77 7.89
CA SER A 413 -7.07 -2.61 6.90
C SER A 413 -5.90 -1.81 7.46
N PHE A 414 -4.71 -2.42 7.47
CA PHE A 414 -3.47 -1.71 7.75
C PHE A 414 -2.92 -0.94 6.53
N CYS A 415 -3.52 -1.10 5.35
CA CYS A 415 -3.12 -0.42 4.11
C CYS A 415 -4.17 0.60 3.65
N ALA A 416 -5.13 0.98 4.51
CA ALA A 416 -6.22 1.90 4.19
C ALA A 416 -5.72 3.24 3.60
N GLU A 417 -4.61 3.76 4.12
CA GLU A 417 -4.00 5.00 3.64
C GLU A 417 -3.57 4.89 2.15
N ILE A 418 -2.82 3.85 1.76
CA ILE A 418 -2.44 3.58 0.36
C ILE A 418 -3.65 3.36 -0.54
N ILE A 419 -4.68 2.69 -0.04
CA ILE A 419 -5.96 2.51 -0.76
C ILE A 419 -6.57 3.88 -1.05
N ILE A 420 -6.65 4.77 -0.05
CA ILE A 420 -7.24 6.10 -0.19
C ILE A 420 -6.44 6.98 -1.15
N HIS A 421 -5.10 6.95 -1.09
CA HIS A 421 -4.25 7.64 -2.06
C HIS A 421 -4.53 7.17 -3.50
N THR A 422 -4.64 5.87 -3.71
CA THR A 422 -4.95 5.36 -5.05
C THR A 422 -6.40 5.68 -5.46
N MET A 423 -7.38 5.65 -4.55
CA MET A 423 -8.74 6.13 -4.82
C MET A 423 -8.75 7.60 -5.25
N PHE A 424 -7.90 8.41 -4.61
CA PHE A 424 -7.71 9.81 -4.94
C PHE A 424 -7.09 9.98 -6.34
N SER A 425 -6.09 9.17 -6.69
CA SER A 425 -5.55 9.10 -8.05
C SER A 425 -6.65 8.78 -9.08
N SER A 426 -7.42 7.72 -8.85
CA SER A 426 -8.51 7.31 -9.76
C SER A 426 -9.57 8.41 -9.91
N ILE A 427 -9.97 9.10 -8.82
CA ILE A 427 -11.01 10.14 -8.92
C ILE A 427 -10.51 11.40 -9.63
N ILE A 428 -9.22 11.74 -9.52
CA ILE A 428 -8.61 12.80 -10.33
C ILE A 428 -8.68 12.44 -11.82
N LEU A 429 -8.24 11.24 -12.20
CA LEU A 429 -8.24 10.78 -13.59
C LEU A 429 -9.65 10.77 -14.19
N LEU A 430 -10.62 10.24 -13.45
CA LEU A 430 -12.03 10.21 -13.86
C LEU A 430 -12.60 11.63 -13.99
N THR A 431 -12.23 12.54 -13.09
CA THR A 431 -12.68 13.92 -13.14
C THR A 431 -12.13 14.65 -14.36
N LEU A 432 -10.82 14.54 -14.61
CA LEU A 432 -10.16 15.12 -15.79
C LEU A 432 -10.79 14.57 -17.07
N SER A 433 -11.05 13.27 -17.13
CA SER A 433 -11.72 12.62 -18.27
C SER A 433 -13.14 13.16 -18.46
N SER A 434 -13.87 13.40 -17.37
CA SER A 434 -15.25 13.89 -17.41
C SER A 434 -15.38 15.32 -17.96
N VAL A 435 -14.32 16.13 -17.88
CA VAL A 435 -14.26 17.50 -18.40
C VAL A 435 -13.41 17.62 -19.68
N SER A 436 -12.84 16.53 -20.18
CA SER A 436 -12.13 16.49 -21.45
C SER A 436 -13.13 16.26 -22.60
N PRO A 437 -13.16 17.09 -23.65
CA PRO A 437 -14.06 16.90 -24.79
C PRO A 437 -13.97 15.51 -25.43
N ALA A 438 -12.76 14.95 -25.53
CA ALA A 438 -12.52 13.65 -26.14
C ALA A 438 -13.05 12.48 -25.30
N LEU A 439 -13.09 12.61 -23.96
CA LEU A 439 -13.36 11.50 -23.04
C LEU A 439 -14.63 11.68 -22.20
N THR A 440 -15.28 12.85 -22.24
CA THR A 440 -16.43 13.18 -21.37
C THR A 440 -17.58 12.18 -21.50
N HIS A 441 -17.79 11.65 -22.71
CA HIS A 441 -18.82 10.65 -23.00
C HIS A 441 -18.58 9.31 -22.27
N LEU A 442 -17.33 9.00 -21.93
CA LEU A 442 -16.95 7.80 -21.17
C LEU A 442 -17.17 7.96 -19.67
N VAL A 443 -17.41 9.19 -19.15
CA VAL A 443 -17.62 9.46 -17.72
C VAL A 443 -18.88 10.29 -17.45
N PRO A 444 -20.08 9.78 -17.79
CA PRO A 444 -21.34 10.48 -17.55
C PRO A 444 -21.72 10.57 -16.06
N ASP A 445 -21.18 9.66 -15.24
CA ASP A 445 -21.53 9.33 -13.86
C ASP A 445 -20.59 9.95 -12.80
N ILE A 446 -19.71 10.89 -13.19
CA ILE A 446 -18.69 11.46 -12.30
C ILE A 446 -19.24 12.02 -10.97
N ASP A 447 -20.44 12.60 -10.98
CA ASP A 447 -21.06 13.18 -9.78
C ASP A 447 -21.33 12.10 -8.71
N THR A 448 -21.81 10.93 -9.15
CA THR A 448 -22.04 9.77 -8.28
C THR A 448 -20.72 9.19 -7.79
N LEU A 449 -19.73 9.05 -8.67
CA LEU A 449 -18.41 8.53 -8.32
C LEU A 449 -17.73 9.39 -7.26
N GLN A 450 -17.73 10.72 -7.45
CA GLN A 450 -17.16 11.66 -6.48
C GLN A 450 -17.88 11.59 -5.12
N LYS A 451 -19.23 11.57 -5.11
CA LYS A 451 -20.01 11.45 -3.85
C LYS A 451 -19.72 10.16 -3.09
N ASN A 452 -19.63 9.04 -3.78
CA ASN A 452 -19.33 7.75 -3.16
C ASN A 452 -17.91 7.73 -2.59
N THR A 453 -16.94 8.30 -3.32
CA THR A 453 -15.56 8.46 -2.85
C THR A 453 -15.50 9.35 -1.60
N ILE A 454 -16.20 10.48 -1.60
CA ILE A 454 -16.30 11.38 -0.41
C ILE A 454 -16.80 10.61 0.80
N GLY A 455 -17.95 9.94 0.69
CA GLY A 455 -18.54 9.18 1.81
C GLY A 455 -17.67 8.03 2.31
N THR A 456 -16.84 7.44 1.42
CA THR A 456 -15.91 6.37 1.80
C THR A 456 -14.70 6.90 2.57
N ILE A 457 -14.14 8.04 2.15
CA ILE A 457 -12.95 8.65 2.73
C ILE A 457 -13.27 9.39 4.04
N GLU A 458 -14.47 9.97 4.16
CA GLU A 458 -14.89 10.81 5.29
C GLU A 458 -14.52 10.24 6.66
N ARG A 459 -14.80 8.96 6.90
CA ARG A 459 -14.52 8.31 8.19
C ARG A 459 -13.04 8.17 8.54
N PHE A 460 -12.15 8.26 7.55
CA PHE A 460 -10.69 8.20 7.71
C PHE A 460 -10.05 9.59 7.71
N SER A 461 -10.83 10.65 7.48
CA SER A 461 -10.37 12.04 7.51
C SER A 461 -10.04 12.44 8.94
N VAL A 462 -8.76 12.27 9.31
CA VAL A 462 -8.25 12.60 10.64
C VAL A 462 -7.56 13.96 10.58
N VAL A 463 -7.89 14.85 11.52
CA VAL A 463 -7.32 16.20 11.58
C VAL A 463 -5.78 16.17 11.57
N GLY A 464 -5.19 16.95 10.66
CA GLY A 464 -3.77 17.09 10.41
C GLY A 464 -3.13 15.92 9.65
N SER A 465 -3.92 15.02 9.04
CA SER A 465 -3.40 13.90 8.24
C SER A 465 -3.41 14.18 6.74
N SER A 466 -2.63 13.42 5.97
CA SER A 466 -2.69 13.44 4.49
C SER A 466 -4.09 13.08 3.97
N ILE A 467 -4.83 12.24 4.69
CA ILE A 467 -6.18 11.82 4.32
C ILE A 467 -7.18 12.96 4.48
N GLU A 468 -7.00 13.85 5.47
CA GLU A 468 -7.81 15.07 5.57
C GLU A 468 -7.57 15.99 4.36
N GLU A 469 -6.32 16.18 3.96
CA GLU A 469 -5.98 16.95 2.76
C GLU A 469 -6.61 16.32 1.51
N ILE A 470 -6.54 14.99 1.35
CA ILE A 470 -7.22 14.28 0.26
C ILE A 470 -8.72 14.53 0.30
N TYR A 471 -9.35 14.39 1.47
CA TYR A 471 -10.79 14.56 1.64
C TYR A 471 -11.25 15.96 1.21
N GLU A 472 -10.56 17.00 1.68
CA GLU A 472 -10.85 18.39 1.34
C GLU A 472 -10.66 18.68 -0.16
N ILE A 473 -9.61 18.11 -0.77
CA ILE A 473 -9.38 18.25 -2.21
C ILE A 473 -10.49 17.56 -3.01
N VAL A 474 -10.95 16.38 -2.59
CA VAL A 474 -12.06 15.69 -3.27
C VAL A 474 -13.37 16.47 -3.14
N LEU A 475 -13.65 17.11 -2.00
CA LEU A 475 -14.80 18.01 -1.81
C LEU A 475 -14.75 19.21 -2.75
N LEU A 476 -13.58 19.85 -2.85
CA LEU A 476 -13.34 20.96 -3.78
C LEU A 476 -13.54 20.52 -5.23
N LEU A 477 -12.99 19.36 -5.58
CA LEU A 477 -13.07 18.74 -6.90
C LEU A 477 -14.53 18.46 -7.27
N HIS A 478 -15.33 17.90 -6.36
CA HIS A 478 -16.75 17.67 -6.58
C HIS A 478 -17.53 18.96 -6.88
N SER A 479 -17.29 20.00 -6.08
CA SER A 479 -17.95 21.30 -6.23
C SER A 479 -17.62 21.94 -7.59
N LYS A 480 -16.34 21.92 -7.99
CA LYS A 480 -15.88 22.54 -9.23
C LYS A 480 -16.33 21.78 -10.47
N THR A 481 -16.30 20.45 -10.46
CA THR A 481 -16.79 19.62 -11.57
C THR A 481 -18.26 19.91 -11.89
N ARG A 482 -19.10 20.06 -10.86
CA ARG A 482 -20.54 20.37 -11.04
C ARG A 482 -20.77 21.71 -11.73
N ILE A 483 -19.97 22.72 -11.42
CA ILE A 483 -20.06 24.04 -12.07
C ILE A 483 -19.67 23.93 -13.55
N LEU A 484 -18.53 23.32 -13.85
CA LEU A 484 -18.01 23.18 -15.22
C LEU A 484 -18.93 22.36 -16.12
N ARG A 485 -19.52 21.29 -15.60
CA ARG A 485 -20.46 20.47 -16.38
C ARG A 485 -21.79 21.17 -16.64
N ARG A 486 -22.20 22.13 -15.82
CA ARG A 486 -23.37 22.98 -16.10
C ARG A 486 -23.08 23.94 -17.23
N THR A 487 -21.90 24.55 -17.27
CA THR A 487 -21.51 25.45 -18.35
C THR A 487 -21.35 24.72 -19.69
N MET A 488 -20.80 23.50 -19.67
CA MET A 488 -20.66 22.67 -20.88
C MET A 488 -21.98 22.17 -21.48
N LYS A 489 -23.06 22.09 -20.69
CA LYS A 489 -24.40 21.74 -21.21
C LYS A 489 -25.12 22.93 -21.87
N LEU A 490 -24.62 24.14 -21.65
CA LEU A 490 -25.20 25.38 -22.17
C LEU A 490 -24.49 25.88 -23.44
N SER A 491 -23.30 25.36 -23.73
CA SER A 491 -22.54 25.50 -24.97
C SER A 491 -22.83 24.34 -25.92
#